data_AF-A0A1E4I3X4-F1
#
_entry.id   AF-A0A1E4I3X4-F1
#
_cell.length_a   1.000
_cell.length_b   1.000
_cell.length_c   1.000
_cell.angle_alpha   90.00
_cell.angle_beta   90.00
_cell.angle_gamma   90.00
#
_symmetry.space_group_name_H-M   'P 1'
#
loop_
_entity.id
_entity.type
_entity.pdbx_description
1 polymer ?
#
loop_
_entity_poly.entity_id
_entity_poly.type
_entity_poly.pdbx_seq_one_letter_code
_entity_poly.pdbx_strand_id
1 'polypeptide(L)'
;MTPNGQLVAQSPADELLARLDEPRVAAALGNLLDHADLLAILVVGLDGLVSRGEVIGASLADAIGELRGGAEDLPSVDLKGLASSLTTLSGSLSSATPALDALLRSSLTDPKAVEVISQLAHALVVGRERIDANSSGPTGVFGLLRVLKDDDVSRGLGYLMQVAKAFGQELGASR
;
A
#
# COMPACT_ATOMS: atom_id res chain seq x y z
N MET A 1 -58.31 -32.30 -27.94
CA MET A 1 -57.19 -31.92 -28.84
C MET A 1 -56.55 -30.71 -28.20
N THR A 2 -55.37 -30.92 -27.61
CA THR A 2 -54.65 -30.01 -26.72
C THR A 2 -54.01 -28.86 -27.51
N PRO A 3 -53.91 -27.65 -26.91
CA PRO A 3 -53.37 -26.49 -27.59
C PRO A 3 -51.84 -26.56 -27.67
N ASN A 4 -51.29 -26.21 -28.84
CA ASN A 4 -49.86 -26.11 -29.11
C ASN A 4 -49.26 -24.89 -28.37
N GLY A 5 -48.69 -25.13 -27.18
CA GLY A 5 -47.77 -24.19 -26.54
C GLY A 5 -46.38 -24.37 -27.13
N GLN A 6 -45.96 -23.44 -27.98
CA GLN A 6 -44.60 -23.35 -28.51
C GLN A 6 -43.61 -23.24 -27.34
N LEU A 7 -42.79 -24.27 -27.17
CA LEU A 7 -41.55 -24.22 -26.39
C LEU A 7 -40.57 -23.36 -27.18
N VAL A 8 -40.62 -22.05 -27.00
CA VAL A 8 -39.49 -21.18 -27.34
C VAL A 8 -38.35 -21.62 -26.42
N ALA A 9 -37.36 -22.31 -26.98
CA ALA A 9 -36.13 -22.63 -26.25
C ALA A 9 -35.54 -21.30 -25.78
N GLN A 10 -35.44 -21.12 -24.46
CA GLN A 10 -34.88 -19.90 -23.87
C GLN A 10 -33.51 -19.65 -24.50
N SER A 11 -33.38 -18.53 -25.22
CA SER A 11 -32.11 -18.13 -25.79
C SER A 11 -31.14 -17.81 -24.65
N PRO A 12 -29.82 -18.05 -24.79
CA PRO A 12 -28.84 -17.57 -23.81
C PRO A 12 -28.97 -16.08 -23.51
N ALA A 13 -29.46 -15.29 -24.48
CA ALA A 13 -29.78 -13.88 -24.29
C ALA A 13 -30.98 -13.65 -23.37
N ASP A 14 -32.00 -14.52 -23.41
CA ASP A 14 -33.18 -14.44 -22.54
C ASP A 14 -32.82 -14.79 -21.09
N GLU A 15 -31.91 -15.76 -20.89
CA GLU A 15 -31.40 -16.10 -19.56
C GLU A 15 -30.54 -14.97 -18.96
N LEU A 16 -29.73 -14.31 -19.79
CA LEU A 16 -28.99 -13.11 -19.37
C LEU A 16 -29.92 -11.94 -19.06
N LEU A 17 -30.98 -11.73 -19.84
CA LEU A 17 -32.01 -10.72 -19.57
C LEU A 17 -32.72 -10.99 -18.23
N ALA A 18 -33.08 -12.25 -17.97
CA ALA A 18 -33.71 -12.64 -16.70
C ALA A 18 -32.79 -12.39 -15.49
N ARG A 19 -31.47 -12.58 -15.65
CA ARG A 19 -30.48 -12.25 -14.61
C ARG A 19 -30.23 -10.75 -14.48
N LEU A 20 -30.35 -9.98 -15.56
CA LEU A 20 -30.23 -8.52 -15.56
C LEU A 20 -31.43 -7.83 -14.90
N ASP A 21 -32.60 -8.46 -14.88
CA ASP A 21 -33.77 -7.98 -14.13
C ASP A 21 -33.52 -8.01 -12.59
N GLU A 22 -32.49 -8.73 -12.13
CA GLU A 22 -32.07 -8.67 -10.73
C GLU A 22 -31.29 -7.37 -10.45
N PRO A 23 -31.77 -6.50 -9.53
CA PRO A 23 -31.17 -5.18 -9.30
C PRO A 23 -29.72 -5.25 -8.83
N ARG A 24 -29.34 -6.34 -8.15
CA ARG A 24 -27.96 -6.57 -7.71
C ARG A 24 -27.04 -6.93 -8.89
N VAL A 25 -27.53 -7.67 -9.87
CA VAL A 25 -26.76 -8.07 -11.05
C VAL A 25 -26.61 -6.90 -12.00
N ALA A 26 -27.68 -6.13 -12.24
CA ALA A 26 -27.62 -4.89 -13.01
C ALA A 26 -26.65 -3.87 -12.41
N ALA A 27 -26.66 -3.68 -11.08
CA ALA A 27 -25.72 -2.78 -10.41
C ALA A 27 -24.27 -3.27 -10.48
N ALA A 28 -24.03 -4.57 -10.35
CA ALA A 28 -22.70 -5.15 -10.47
C ALA A 28 -22.15 -5.06 -11.90
N LEU A 29 -23.01 -5.31 -12.91
CA LEU A 29 -22.65 -5.12 -14.32
C LEU A 29 -22.41 -3.65 -14.65
N GLY A 30 -23.27 -2.74 -14.17
CA GLY A 30 -23.06 -1.30 -14.29
C GLY A 30 -21.71 -0.87 -13.74
N ASN A 31 -21.37 -1.28 -12.51
CA ASN A 31 -20.08 -0.98 -11.90
C ASN A 31 -18.90 -1.57 -12.71
N LEU A 32 -19.03 -2.80 -13.23
CA LEU A 32 -18.01 -3.42 -14.07
C LEU A 32 -17.82 -2.69 -15.42
N LEU A 33 -18.92 -2.25 -16.03
CA LEU A 33 -18.95 -1.46 -17.26
C LEU A 33 -18.37 -0.05 -17.03
N ASP A 34 -18.69 0.58 -15.91
CA ASP A 34 -18.19 1.90 -15.51
C ASP A 34 -16.66 1.90 -15.32
N HIS A 35 -16.07 0.76 -14.95
CA HIS A 35 -14.64 0.59 -14.75
C HIS A 35 -13.99 -0.30 -15.83
N ALA A 36 -14.66 -0.55 -16.96
CA ALA A 36 -14.18 -1.45 -18.01
C ALA A 36 -12.83 -1.00 -18.62
N ASP A 37 -12.58 0.31 -18.67
CA ASP A 37 -11.31 0.87 -19.15
C ASP A 37 -10.16 0.54 -18.19
N LEU A 38 -10.41 0.59 -16.87
CA LEU A 38 -9.44 0.18 -15.85
C LEU A 38 -9.18 -1.34 -15.88
N LEU A 39 -10.19 -2.14 -16.23
CA LEU A 39 -10.02 -3.57 -16.44
C LEU A 39 -9.14 -3.86 -17.65
N ALA A 40 -9.30 -3.12 -18.75
CA ALA A 40 -8.43 -3.24 -19.92
C ALA A 40 -6.97 -2.89 -19.58
N ILE A 41 -6.76 -1.80 -18.81
CA ILE A 41 -5.43 -1.41 -18.33
C ILE A 41 -4.83 -2.47 -17.39
N LEU A 42 -5.65 -3.05 -16.50
CA LEU A 42 -5.22 -4.14 -15.61
C LEU A 42 -4.82 -5.39 -16.40
N VAL A 43 -5.59 -5.77 -17.42
CA VAL A 43 -5.28 -6.93 -18.26
C VAL A 43 -3.97 -6.73 -19.01
N VAL A 44 -3.77 -5.55 -19.61
CA VAL A 44 -2.50 -5.20 -20.30
C VAL A 44 -1.34 -5.10 -19.31
N GLY A 45 -1.57 -4.54 -18.13
CA GLY A 45 -0.57 -4.46 -17.06
C GLY A 45 -0.17 -5.83 -16.51
N LEU A 46 -1.12 -6.75 -16.37
CA LEU A 46 -0.90 -8.11 -15.92
C LEU A 46 -0.16 -8.93 -16.98
N ASP A 47 -0.51 -8.77 -18.26
CA ASP A 47 0.22 -9.37 -19.39
C ASP A 47 1.68 -8.88 -19.42
N GLY A 48 1.90 -7.58 -19.22
CA GLY A 48 3.23 -7.00 -19.08
C GLY A 48 4.01 -7.51 -17.86
N LEU A 49 3.35 -7.77 -16.74
CA LEU A 49 3.95 -8.35 -15.54
C LEU A 49 4.32 -9.83 -15.74
N VAL A 50 3.47 -10.61 -16.38
CA VAL A 50 3.74 -12.02 -16.70
C VAL A 50 4.89 -12.13 -17.69
N SER A 51 4.83 -11.35 -18.79
CA SER A 51 5.91 -11.23 -19.77
C SER A 51 7.25 -10.85 -19.14
N ARG A 52 7.27 -9.82 -18.29
CA ARG A 52 8.50 -9.40 -17.60
C ARG A 52 8.93 -10.38 -16.51
N GLY A 53 7.98 -11.07 -15.88
CA GLY A 53 8.22 -12.13 -14.91
C GLY A 53 8.92 -13.34 -15.53
N GLU A 54 8.61 -13.68 -16.79
CA GLU A 54 9.33 -14.72 -17.54
C GLU A 54 10.77 -14.28 -17.87
N VAL A 55 10.97 -13.02 -18.28
CA VAL A 55 12.31 -12.48 -18.58
C VAL A 55 13.18 -12.36 -17.31
N ILE A 56 12.61 -11.87 -16.21
CA ILE A 56 13.29 -11.78 -14.91
C ILE A 56 13.51 -13.19 -14.34
N GLY A 57 12.55 -14.10 -14.50
CA GLY A 57 12.64 -15.49 -14.08
C GLY A 57 13.74 -16.24 -14.83
N ALA A 58 13.85 -16.04 -16.14
CA ALA A 58 14.93 -16.58 -16.95
C ALA A 58 16.29 -15.98 -16.53
N SER A 59 16.37 -14.67 -16.31
CA SER A 59 17.60 -14.00 -15.85
C SER A 59 18.02 -14.47 -14.44
N LEU A 60 17.06 -14.75 -13.55
CA LEU A 60 17.30 -15.27 -12.22
C LEU A 60 17.68 -16.76 -12.26
N ALA A 61 17.05 -17.55 -13.12
CA ALA A 61 17.40 -18.95 -13.34
C ALA A 61 18.79 -19.09 -13.97
N ASP A 62 19.15 -18.20 -14.89
CA ASP A 62 20.48 -18.09 -15.48
C ASP A 62 21.50 -17.65 -14.43
N ALA A 63 21.19 -16.65 -13.59
CA ALA A 63 22.07 -16.24 -12.48
C ALA A 63 22.28 -17.36 -11.46
N ILE A 64 21.24 -18.13 -11.13
CA ILE A 64 21.34 -19.32 -10.26
C ILE A 64 22.12 -20.44 -10.95
N GLY A 65 21.92 -20.62 -12.26
CA GLY A 65 22.66 -21.56 -13.10
C GLY A 65 24.14 -21.21 -13.18
N GLU A 66 24.48 -19.93 -13.27
CA GLU A 66 25.84 -19.38 -13.29
C GLU A 66 26.49 -19.45 -11.91
N LEU A 67 25.74 -19.22 -10.83
CA LEU A 67 26.17 -19.47 -9.44
C LEU A 67 26.46 -20.96 -9.18
N ARG A 68 25.69 -21.88 -9.81
CA ARG A 68 25.88 -23.32 -9.68
C ARG A 68 26.96 -23.86 -10.64
N GLY A 69 27.14 -23.24 -11.80
CA GLY A 69 28.12 -23.58 -12.83
C GLY A 69 29.51 -22.96 -12.61
N GLY A 70 29.57 -21.81 -11.93
CA GLY A 70 30.79 -21.15 -11.44
C GLY A 70 31.17 -21.56 -10.01
N ALA A 71 30.54 -22.59 -9.45
CA ALA A 71 30.75 -23.08 -8.09
C ALA A 71 32.14 -23.73 -7.85
N GLU A 72 33.00 -23.78 -8.87
CA GLU A 72 34.41 -24.18 -8.69
C GLU A 72 35.32 -23.01 -8.26
N ASP A 73 34.89 -21.74 -8.36
CA ASP A 73 35.77 -20.59 -8.05
C ASP A 73 35.09 -19.36 -7.38
N LEU A 74 33.87 -19.52 -6.84
CA LEU A 74 33.27 -18.50 -5.96
C LEU A 74 33.63 -18.78 -4.50
N PRO A 75 33.94 -17.75 -3.67
CA PRO A 75 34.08 -17.94 -2.24
C PRO A 75 32.78 -18.53 -1.73
N SER A 76 32.86 -19.73 -1.13
CA SER A 76 31.73 -20.55 -0.72
C SER A 76 30.65 -19.69 -0.08
N VAL A 77 29.61 -19.35 -0.86
CA VAL A 77 28.41 -18.72 -0.33
C VAL A 77 27.91 -19.68 0.72
N ASP A 78 28.00 -19.28 2.00
CA ASP A 78 27.64 -20.14 3.12
C ASP A 78 26.11 -20.29 3.13
N LEU A 79 25.62 -21.21 2.29
CA LEU A 79 24.20 -21.53 2.17
C LEU A 79 23.63 -21.97 3.52
N LYS A 80 24.47 -22.50 4.42
CA LYS A 80 24.09 -22.80 5.81
C LYS A 80 23.96 -21.52 6.63
N GLY A 81 24.83 -20.55 6.45
CA GLY A 81 24.74 -19.20 7.02
C GLY A 81 23.53 -18.41 6.53
N LEU A 82 23.15 -18.54 5.27
CA LEU A 82 21.92 -17.97 4.71
C LEU A 82 20.67 -18.67 5.26
N ALA A 83 20.68 -20.01 5.33
CA ALA A 83 19.58 -20.78 5.90
C ALA A 83 19.41 -20.50 7.40
N SER A 84 20.50 -20.36 8.15
CA SER A 84 20.48 -19.99 9.57
C SER A 84 19.98 -18.56 9.76
N SER A 85 20.45 -17.61 8.95
CA SER A 85 19.94 -16.23 8.95
C SER A 85 18.45 -16.18 8.64
N LEU A 86 17.97 -16.98 7.69
CA LEU A 86 16.55 -17.04 7.32
C LEU A 86 15.71 -17.69 8.43
N THR A 87 16.22 -18.74 9.09
CA THR A 87 15.53 -19.36 10.24
C THR A 87 15.50 -18.43 11.43
N THR A 88 16.59 -17.74 11.75
CA THR A 88 16.64 -16.70 12.80
C THR A 88 15.69 -15.56 12.48
N LEU A 89 15.68 -15.07 11.24
CA LEU A 89 14.76 -14.01 10.82
C LEU A 89 13.30 -14.49 10.89
N SER A 90 13.00 -15.72 10.49
CA SER A 90 11.65 -16.30 10.63
C SER A 90 11.24 -16.48 12.09
N GLY A 91 12.19 -16.83 12.98
CA GLY A 91 11.98 -16.91 14.43
C GLY A 91 11.71 -15.54 15.06
N SER A 92 12.48 -14.52 14.66
CA SER A 92 12.26 -13.13 15.07
C SER A 92 10.95 -12.57 14.53
N LEU A 93 10.58 -12.91 13.29
CA LEU A 93 9.34 -12.45 12.68
C LEU A 93 8.11 -13.14 13.27
N SER A 94 8.17 -14.45 13.53
CA SER A 94 7.10 -15.21 14.20
C SER A 94 6.86 -14.73 15.64
N SER A 95 7.94 -14.42 16.37
CA SER A 95 7.84 -13.81 17.71
C SER A 95 7.39 -12.35 17.69
N ALA A 96 7.66 -11.60 16.62
CA ALA A 96 7.13 -10.26 16.40
C ALA A 96 5.69 -10.28 15.85
N THR A 97 5.17 -11.43 15.40
CA THR A 97 3.85 -11.54 14.75
C THR A 97 2.70 -11.05 15.63
N PRO A 98 2.65 -11.28 16.96
CA PRO A 98 1.59 -10.72 17.79
C PRO A 98 1.65 -9.19 17.90
N ALA A 99 2.86 -8.62 17.93
CA ALA A 99 3.05 -7.17 17.92
C ALA A 99 2.70 -6.58 16.54
N LEU A 100 3.03 -7.28 15.46
CA LEU A 100 2.66 -6.91 14.09
C LEU A 100 1.15 -7.04 13.84
N ASP A 101 0.49 -8.09 14.34
CA ASP A 101 -0.97 -8.26 14.27
C ASP A 101 -1.66 -7.21 15.14
N ALA A 102 -1.11 -6.87 16.31
CA ALA A 102 -1.58 -5.74 17.10
C ALA A 102 -1.40 -4.40 16.35
N LEU A 103 -0.27 -4.17 15.68
CA LEU A 103 -0.07 -2.98 14.84
C LEU A 103 -1.03 -2.96 13.63
N LEU A 104 -1.20 -4.09 12.94
CA LEU A 104 -2.05 -4.24 11.75
C LEU A 104 -3.54 -4.16 12.08
N ARG A 105 -3.94 -4.51 13.30
CA ARG A 105 -5.31 -4.34 13.81
C ARG A 105 -5.49 -3.04 14.58
N SER A 106 -4.40 -2.33 14.91
CA SER A 106 -4.45 -1.02 15.55
C SER A 106 -4.79 0.07 14.52
N SER A 107 -5.01 1.27 15.04
CA SER A 107 -5.24 2.51 14.31
C SER A 107 -4.24 2.79 13.17
N LEU A 108 -3.11 2.07 13.08
CA LEU A 108 -2.13 2.21 11.99
C LEU A 108 -2.62 1.69 10.63
N THR A 109 -3.64 0.82 10.58
CA THR A 109 -4.33 0.45 9.33
C THR A 109 -5.57 1.29 9.05
N ASP A 110 -5.92 2.24 9.93
CA ASP A 110 -6.94 3.24 9.64
C ASP A 110 -6.43 4.13 8.49
N PRO A 111 -7.19 4.25 7.38
CA PRO A 111 -6.86 5.17 6.29
C PRO A 111 -6.50 6.58 6.77
N LYS A 112 -7.12 7.06 7.86
CA LYS A 112 -6.83 8.38 8.44
C LYS A 112 -5.46 8.47 9.09
N ALA A 113 -5.00 7.41 9.77
CA ALA A 113 -3.66 7.41 10.37
C ALA A 113 -2.58 7.34 9.29
N VAL A 114 -2.81 6.54 8.24
CA VAL A 114 -1.94 6.49 7.07
C VAL A 114 -1.84 7.87 6.41
N GLU A 115 -2.96 8.58 6.28
CA GLU A 115 -3.00 9.94 5.74
C GLU A 115 -2.17 10.91 6.59
N VAL A 116 -2.33 10.92 7.91
CA VAL A 116 -1.55 11.79 8.82
C VAL A 116 -0.06 11.49 8.75
N ILE A 117 0.34 10.21 8.70
CA ILE A 117 1.74 9.81 8.57
C ILE A 117 2.29 10.26 7.21
N SER A 118 1.52 10.11 6.13
CA SER A 118 1.89 10.56 4.78
C SER A 118 2.08 12.08 4.73
N GLN A 119 1.14 12.85 5.31
CA GLN A 119 1.24 14.31 5.40
C GLN A 119 2.49 14.74 6.20
N LEU A 120 2.79 14.06 7.30
CA LEU A 120 3.98 14.33 8.10
C LEU A 120 5.25 14.02 7.30
N ALA A 121 5.32 12.86 6.64
CA ALA A 121 6.46 12.48 5.81
C ALA A 121 6.69 13.48 4.67
N HIS A 122 5.62 13.90 3.99
CA HIS A 122 5.68 14.93 2.95
C HIS A 122 6.22 16.26 3.51
N ALA A 123 5.72 16.71 4.67
CA ALA A 123 6.19 17.93 5.32
C ALA A 123 7.68 17.86 5.71
N LEU A 124 8.18 16.70 6.13
CA LEU A 124 9.61 16.49 6.41
C LEU A 124 10.47 16.62 5.15
N VAL A 125 10.07 15.99 4.04
CA VAL A 125 10.81 16.06 2.77
C VAL A 125 10.82 17.49 2.23
N VAL A 126 9.66 18.15 2.18
CA VAL A 126 9.55 19.55 1.75
C VAL A 126 10.35 20.47 2.66
N GLY A 127 10.34 20.23 3.98
CA GLY A 127 11.14 20.99 4.94
C GLY A 127 12.64 20.85 4.66
N ARG A 128 13.09 19.64 4.33
CA ARG A 128 14.49 19.38 3.97
C ARG A 128 14.90 20.09 2.69
N GLU A 129 14.10 19.99 1.63
CA GLU A 129 14.34 20.68 0.36
C GLU A 129 14.42 22.20 0.53
N ARG A 130 13.58 22.78 1.40
CA ARG A 130 13.60 24.22 1.68
C ARG A 130 14.87 24.69 2.40
N ILE A 131 15.41 23.88 3.30
CA ILE A 131 16.69 24.16 3.99
C ILE A 131 17.85 24.06 3.01
N ASP A 132 17.85 23.02 2.17
CA ASP A 132 18.91 22.81 1.17
C ASP A 132 18.87 23.91 0.09
N ALA A 133 17.68 24.41 -0.28
CA ALA A 133 17.50 25.54 -1.22
C ALA A 133 17.78 26.93 -0.60
N ASN A 134 17.54 27.11 0.70
CA ASN A 134 17.79 28.36 1.41
C ASN A 134 18.73 28.11 2.60
N SER A 135 20.04 28.25 2.36
CA SER A 135 21.10 28.05 3.37
C SER A 135 21.10 29.06 4.53
N SER A 136 20.14 29.99 4.56
CA SER A 136 20.03 31.05 5.57
C SER A 136 18.89 30.73 6.53
N GLY A 137 19.18 29.95 7.59
CA GLY A 137 18.28 29.81 8.74
C GLY A 137 18.02 31.17 9.43
N PRO A 138 17.03 31.27 10.35
CA PRO A 138 16.71 32.53 11.02
C PRO A 138 17.94 33.14 11.69
N THR A 139 18.38 34.31 11.20
CA THR A 139 19.56 35.02 11.69
C THR A 139 19.20 35.84 12.93
N GLY A 140 19.51 35.29 14.10
CA GLY A 140 19.39 35.96 15.40
C GLY A 140 17.99 35.95 16.03
N VAL A 141 17.89 36.58 17.20
CA VAL A 141 16.69 36.57 18.06
C VAL A 141 15.44 37.19 17.40
N PHE A 142 15.63 38.18 16.54
CA PHE A 142 14.54 38.79 15.76
C PHE A 142 14.05 37.87 14.63
N GLY A 143 14.95 37.07 14.03
CA GLY A 143 14.57 36.05 13.05
C GLY A 143 13.70 34.96 13.66
N LEU A 144 14.06 34.51 14.87
CA LEU A 144 13.26 33.54 15.64
C LEU A 144 11.87 34.08 16.01
N LEU A 145 11.79 35.32 16.48
CA LEU A 145 10.51 36.00 16.77
C LEU A 145 9.63 36.12 15.52
N ARG A 146 10.23 36.39 14.36
CA ARG A 146 9.51 36.49 13.09
C ARG A 146 8.96 35.14 12.65
N VAL A 147 9.75 34.05 12.80
CA VAL A 147 9.30 32.68 12.52
C VAL A 147 8.16 32.29 13.46
N LEU A 148 8.23 32.63 14.74
CA LEU A 148 7.15 32.34 15.68
C LEU A 148 5.85 33.12 15.39
N LYS A 149 5.96 34.29 14.76
CA LYS A 149 4.82 35.11 14.32
C LYS A 149 4.26 34.71 12.95
N ASP A 150 4.85 33.69 12.31
CA ASP A 150 4.39 33.20 11.02
C ASP A 150 3.05 32.45 11.19
N ASP A 151 2.09 32.73 10.31
CA ASP A 151 0.75 32.12 10.35
C ASP A 151 0.80 30.60 10.13
N ASP A 152 1.78 30.08 9.38
CA ASP A 152 1.93 28.64 9.16
C ASP A 152 2.53 27.95 10.40
N VAL A 153 3.49 28.60 11.06
CA VAL A 153 4.12 28.09 12.29
C VAL A 153 3.12 28.07 13.43
N SER A 154 2.31 29.12 13.58
CA SER A 154 1.27 29.18 14.61
C SER A 154 0.19 28.10 14.41
N ARG A 155 -0.20 27.80 13.16
CA ARG A 155 -1.11 26.70 12.82
C ARG A 155 -0.53 25.34 13.20
N GLY A 156 0.75 25.08 12.88
CA GLY A 156 1.43 23.83 13.24
C GLY A 156 1.54 23.64 14.76
N LEU A 157 1.94 24.69 15.49
CA LEU A 157 2.00 24.66 16.96
C LEU A 157 0.62 24.47 17.59
N GLY A 158 -0.41 25.10 17.03
CA GLY A 158 -1.80 24.91 17.47
C GLY A 158 -2.26 23.46 17.33
N TYR A 159 -1.94 22.81 16.21
CA TYR A 159 -2.21 21.38 16.02
C TYR A 159 -1.48 20.52 17.06
N LEU A 160 -0.18 20.75 17.28
CA LEU A 160 0.61 20.00 18.27
C LEU A 160 0.03 20.14 19.69
N MET A 161 -0.43 21.32 20.06
CA MET A 161 -1.07 21.56 21.35
C MET A 161 -2.36 20.73 21.50
N GLN A 162 -3.15 20.63 20.44
CA GLN A 162 -4.38 19.85 20.44
C GLN A 162 -4.11 18.34 20.50
N VAL A 163 -3.07 17.86 19.81
CA VAL A 163 -2.60 16.47 19.91
C VAL A 163 -2.14 16.16 21.33
N ALA A 164 -1.33 17.02 21.94
CA ALA A 164 -0.87 16.87 23.31
C ALA A 164 -2.05 16.83 24.30
N LYS A 165 -3.08 17.65 24.08
CA LYS A 165 -4.30 17.66 24.90
C LYS A 165 -5.08 16.36 24.78
N ALA A 166 -5.31 15.86 23.56
CA ALA A 166 -6.01 14.59 23.33
C ALA A 166 -5.26 13.42 23.98
N PHE A 167 -3.94 13.35 23.79
CA PHE A 167 -3.10 12.31 24.37
C PHE A 167 -3.13 12.33 25.91
N GLY A 168 -3.08 13.52 26.52
CA GLY A 168 -3.20 13.65 27.98
C GLY A 168 -4.55 13.18 28.53
N GLN A 169 -5.64 13.36 27.78
CA GLN A 169 -6.97 12.87 28.16
C GLN A 169 -7.05 11.34 28.15
N GLU A 170 -6.46 10.68 27.15
CA GLU A 170 -6.40 9.21 27.08
C GLU A 170 -5.57 8.61 28.22
N LEU A 171 -4.42 9.21 28.53
CA LEU A 171 -3.58 8.80 29.66
C LEU A 171 -4.28 9.00 31.02
N GLY A 172 -5.08 10.06 31.15
CA GLY A 172 -5.88 10.31 32.35
C GLY A 172 -7.07 9.35 32.49
N ALA A 173 -7.66 8.93 31.37
CA ALA A 173 -8.78 7.98 31.33
C ALA A 173 -8.36 6.52 31.54
N SER A 174 -7.08 6.19 31.29
CA SER A 174 -6.51 4.84 31.43
C SER A 174 -5.97 4.54 32.84
N ARG A 175 -6.30 5.38 33.84
CA ARG A 175 -5.88 5.27 35.24
C ARG A 175 -7.10 5.12 36.14
#